data_AF-A0A4D6GUJ3-F1
#
_entry.id   AF-A0A4D6GUJ3-F1
#
_cell.length_a   1.000
_cell.length_b   1.000
_cell.length_c   1.000
_cell.angle_alpha   90.00
_cell.angle_beta   90.00
_cell.angle_gamma   90.00
#
_symmetry.space_group_name_H-M   'P 1'
#
loop_
_entity.id
_entity.type
_entity.pdbx_description
1 polymer ?
#
loop_
_entity_poly.entity_id
_entity_poly.type
_entity_poly.pdbx_seq_one_letter_code
_entity_poly.pdbx_strand_id
1 'polypeptide(L)' 'MPNDEEVVETAAEAAEGLVLDRLRTSDVDDLDITVTFEDGVLDVDIYVRAPDADADVEQVADDGALAAQAAVDDLFADE' A
#
# COMPACT_ATOMS: atom_id res chain seq x y z
N MET A 1 -18.16 -5.73 -10.86
CA MET A 1 -17.54 -6.24 -9.63
C MET A 1 -16.18 -6.79 -10.00
N PRO A 2 -15.11 -6.21 -9.43
CA PRO A 2 -13.73 -6.61 -9.71
C PRO A 2 -13.49 -8.03 -9.23
N ASN A 3 -12.51 -8.71 -9.83
CA ASN A 3 -12.06 -10.01 -9.35
C ASN A 3 -10.97 -9.86 -8.26
N ASP A 4 -10.70 -10.94 -7.52
CA ASP A 4 -9.78 -10.91 -6.39
C ASP A 4 -8.34 -10.49 -6.79
N GLU A 5 -7.87 -10.89 -7.97
CA GLU A 5 -6.55 -10.51 -8.50
C GLU A 5 -6.49 -9.00 -8.78
N GLU A 6 -7.53 -8.43 -9.39
CA GLU A 6 -7.65 -6.99 -9.63
C GLU A 6 -7.67 -6.18 -8.33
N VAL A 7 -8.35 -6.67 -7.29
CA VAL A 7 -8.39 -6.02 -5.98
C VAL A 7 -7.00 -5.99 -5.33
N VAL A 8 -6.29 -7.12 -5.34
CA VAL A 8 -4.94 -7.22 -4.76
C VAL A 8 -3.95 -6.34 -5.53
N GLU A 9 -3.97 -6.38 -6.86
CA GLU A 9 -3.08 -5.57 -7.71
C GLU A 9 -3.32 -4.07 -7.47
N THR A 10 -4.59 -3.63 -7.47
CA THR A 10 -4.96 -2.22 -7.24
C THR A 10 -4.50 -1.73 -5.86
N ALA A 11 -4.72 -2.53 -4.82
CA ALA A 11 -4.29 -2.20 -3.47
C ALA A 11 -2.75 -2.11 -3.38
N ALA A 12 -2.03 -3.09 -3.93
CA ALA A 12 -0.58 -3.14 -3.89
C ALA A 12 0.06 -1.95 -4.62
N GLU A 13 -0.41 -1.63 -5.82
CA GLU A 13 0.09 -0.49 -6.59
C GLU A 13 -0.15 0.85 -5.87
N ALA A 14 -1.31 1.02 -5.24
CA ALA A 14 -1.64 2.24 -4.50
C ALA A 14 -0.79 2.40 -3.24
N ALA A 15 -0.59 1.33 -2.47
CA ALA A 15 0.30 1.33 -1.30
C ALA A 15 1.75 1.65 -1.70
N GLU A 16 2.30 0.93 -2.68
CA GLU A 16 3.66 1.13 -3.15
C GLU A 16 3.86 2.56 -3.68
N GLY A 17 2.93 3.03 -4.51
CA GLY A 17 2.96 4.37 -5.06
C GLY A 17 3.02 5.46 -3.99
N LEU A 18 2.24 5.32 -2.92
CA LEU A 18 2.26 6.28 -1.83
C LEU A 18 3.57 6.23 -1.01
N VAL A 19 4.09 5.03 -0.70
CA VAL A 19 5.35 4.91 0.03
C VAL A 19 6.50 5.54 -0.77
N LEU A 20 6.57 5.28 -2.08
CA LEU A 20 7.62 5.80 -2.96
C LEU A 20 7.46 7.30 -3.27
N ASP A 21 6.26 7.88 -3.13
CA ASP A 21 6.06 9.33 -3.20
C ASP A 21 6.58 10.04 -1.94
N ARG A 22 6.46 9.38 -0.78
CA ARG A 22 6.85 9.95 0.52
C ARG A 22 8.31 9.72 0.88
N LEU A 23 8.92 8.65 0.37
CA LEU A 23 10.30 8.28 0.68
C LEU A 23 11.16 8.30 -0.58
N ARG A 24 12.36 8.87 -0.47
CA ARG A 24 13.37 8.72 -1.52
C ARG A 24 13.83 7.28 -1.53
N THR A 25 13.86 6.64 -2.70
CA THR A 25 14.33 5.25 -2.85
C THR A 25 15.74 5.03 -2.30
N SER A 26 16.61 6.06 -2.29
CA SER A 26 17.95 5.99 -1.71
C SER A 26 17.99 5.86 -0.19
N ASP A 27 16.90 6.26 0.48
CA ASP A 27 16.79 6.31 1.94
C ASP A 27 16.10 5.02 2.47
N VAL A 28 15.56 4.19 1.57
CA VAL A 28 14.87 2.93 1.86
C VAL A 28 15.87 1.77 1.77
N ASP A 29 16.12 1.12 2.90
CA ASP A 29 16.92 -0.10 2.99
C ASP A 29 16.12 -1.33 2.56
N ASP A 30 14.83 -1.37 2.93
CA ASP A 30 13.95 -2.52 2.75
C ASP A 30 12.48 -2.05 2.71
N LEU A 31 11.69 -2.65 1.82
CA LEU A 31 10.25 -2.41 1.67
C LEU A 31 9.58 -3.74 1.33
N ASP A 32 8.67 -4.17 2.20
CA ASP A 32 7.81 -5.32 1.97
C ASP A 32 6.35 -4.87 2.09
N ILE A 33 5.58 -5.15 1.05
CA ILE A 33 4.14 -4.90 1.00
C ILE A 33 3.47 -6.25 0.79
N THR A 34 2.65 -6.67 1.75
CA THR A 34 1.84 -7.89 1.65
C THR A 34 0.38 -7.48 1.57
N VAL A 35 -0.28 -7.89 0.50
CA VAL A 35 -1.71 -7.65 0.29
C VAL A 35 -2.38 -9.00 0.10
N THR A 36 -3.48 -9.21 0.81
CA THR A 36 -4.35 -10.36 0.63
C THR A 36 -5.79 -9.92 0.54
N PHE A 37 -6.57 -10.63 -0.28
CA PHE A 37 -8.00 -10.42 -0.40
C PHE A 37 -8.69 -11.78 -0.38
N GLU A 38 -9.39 -12.06 0.73
CA GLU A 38 -10.04 -13.35 0.95
C GLU A 38 -11.39 -13.13 1.64
N ASP A 39 -12.42 -13.86 1.19
CA ASP A 39 -13.78 -13.77 1.75
C ASP A 39 -14.36 -12.33 1.82
N GLY A 40 -13.93 -11.46 0.89
CA GLY A 40 -14.36 -10.06 0.83
C GLY A 40 -13.68 -9.14 1.86
N VAL A 41 -12.60 -9.61 2.49
CA VAL A 41 -11.78 -8.83 3.42
C VAL A 41 -10.44 -8.54 2.78
N LEU A 42 -10.09 -7.26 2.71
CA LEU A 42 -8.75 -6.78 2.32
C LEU A 42 -7.88 -6.68 3.57
N ASP A 43 -6.70 -7.28 3.51
CA ASP A 43 -5.68 -7.18 4.55
C ASP A 43 -4.37 -6.68 3.92
N VAL A 44 -3.79 -5.63 4.52
CA VAL A 44 -2.63 -4.91 4.00
C VAL A 44 -1.62 -4.72 5.13
N ASP A 45 -0.47 -5.34 4.97
CA ASP A 45 0.69 -5.20 5.87
C ASP A 45 1.83 -4.54 5.11
N ILE A 46 2.33 -3.43 5.66
CA ILE A 46 3.46 -2.69 5.08
C ILE A 46 4.59 -2.63 6.09
N TYR A 47 5.74 -3.17 5.71
CA TYR A 47 6.99 -3.02 6.42
C TYR A 47 7.92 -2.16 5.59
N VAL A 48 8.45 -1.10 6.21
CA VAL A 48 9.47 -0.26 5.59
C VAL A 48 10.57 0.03 6.58
N ARG A 49 11.81 -0.10 6.10
CA ARG A 49 13.02 0.24 6.84
C ARG A 49 13.74 1.34 6.09
N ALA A 50 13.74 2.54 6.65
CA ALA A 50 14.38 3.70 6.04
C ALA A 50 15.07 4.57 7.11
N PRO A 51 16.21 4.12 7.68
CA PRO A 51 16.85 4.79 8.82
C PRO A 51 17.45 6.15 8.47
N ASP A 52 17.74 6.39 7.19
CA ASP A 52 18.28 7.65 6.67
C ASP A 52 17.19 8.61 6.18
N ALA A 53 15.91 8.21 6.24
CA ALA A 53 14.80 9.08 5.88
C ALA A 53 14.54 10.14 6.95
N ASP A 54 14.31 11.39 6.53
CA ASP A 54 13.88 12.48 7.40
C ASP A 54 12.37 12.38 7.78
N ALA A 55 11.65 11.40 7.24
CA ALA A 55 10.21 11.20 7.40
C ALA A 55 9.87 10.22 8.53
N ASP A 56 8.64 10.31 9.03
CA ASP A 56 8.09 9.30 9.96
C ASP A 56 7.69 8.04 9.17
N VAL A 57 8.56 7.04 9.23
CA VAL A 57 8.46 5.81 8.45
C VAL A 57 7.24 4.96 8.86
N GLU A 58 6.89 4.94 10.14
CA GLU A 58 5.69 4.23 10.62
C GLU A 58 4.43 4.91 10.06
N GLN A 59 4.38 6.24 10.09
CA GLN A 59 3.27 6.99 9.51
C GLN A 59 3.16 6.81 7.99
N VAL A 60 4.28 6.68 7.27
CA VAL A 60 4.24 6.41 5.82
C VAL A 60 3.67 5.02 5.52
N ALA A 61 3.99 4.01 6.35
CA ALA A 61 3.41 2.68 6.22
C ALA A 61 1.89 2.70 6.47
N ASP A 62 1.44 3.37 7.54
CA ASP A 62 0.03 3.54 7.85
C ASP A 62 -0.72 4.27 6.72
N ASP A 63 -0.16 5.37 6.20
CA ASP A 63 -0.74 6.10 5.07
C ASP A 63 -0.82 5.18 3.83
N GLY A 64 0.18 4.31 3.60
CA GLY A 64 0.21 3.38 2.48
C GLY A 64 -0.93 2.36 2.54
N ALA A 65 -1.22 1.83 3.72
CA ALA A 65 -2.35 0.92 3.92
C ALA A 65 -3.70 1.62 3.69
N LEU A 66 -3.82 2.89 4.10
CA LEU A 66 -5.01 3.71 3.82
C LEU A 66 -5.17 4.00 2.33
N ALA A 67 -4.06 4.21 1.61
CA ALA A 67 -4.08 4.42 0.16
C ALA A 67 -4.54 3.17 -0.59
N ALA A 68 -4.06 1.99 -0.20
CA ALA A 68 -4.53 0.71 -0.72
C ALA A 68 -6.03 0.54 -0.52
N GLN A 69 -6.53 0.80 0.69
CA GLN A 69 -7.96 0.73 0.98
C GLN A 69 -8.77 1.70 0.11
N ALA A 70 -8.34 2.96 0.01
CA ALA A 70 -9.03 3.97 -0.79
C ALA A 70 -9.08 3.60 -2.28
N ALA A 71 -8.00 3.07 -2.83
CA ALA A 71 -7.96 2.64 -4.23
C ALA A 71 -8.90 1.47 -4.50
N VAL A 72 -9.02 0.51 -3.56
CA VAL A 72 -9.99 -0.57 -3.66
C VAL A 72 -11.43 -0.04 -3.54
N ASP A 73 -11.71 0.87 -2.60
CA ASP A 73 -13.02 1.51 -2.48
C ASP A 73 -13.43 2.21 -3.79
N ASP A 74 -12.49 2.91 -4.44
CA ASP A 74 -12.70 3.56 -5.74
C ASP A 74 -12.94 2.54 -6.86
N LEU A 75 -12.16 1.44 -6.90
CA LEU A 75 -12.34 0.34 -7.87
C LEU A 75 -13.75 -0.23 -7.81
N PHE A 76 -14.27 -0.46 -6.60
CA PHE A 76 -15.64 -0.96 -6.42
C PHE A 76 -16.72 0.10 -6.75
N ALA A 77 -16.39 1.39 -6.73
CA ALA A 77 -17.32 2.47 -7.04
C ALA A 77 -17.42 2.77 -8.55
N ASP A 78 -16.37 2.49 -9.32
CA ASP A 78 -16.31 2.70 -10.77
C ASP A 78 -16.89 1.52 -11.60
N GLU A 79 -17.30 0.41 -10.97
CA GLU A 79 -17.86 -0.79 -11.61
C GLU A 79 -19.38 -1.03 -11.46
#